data_AF-A0A0J9E406-F1
#
_entry.id   AF-A0A0J9E406-F1
#
_cell.length_a   1.000
_cell.length_b   1.000
_cell.length_c   1.000
_cell.angle_alpha   90.00
_cell.angle_beta   90.00
_cell.angle_gamma   90.00
#
_symmetry.space_group_name_H-M   'P 1'
#
loop_
_entity.id
_entity.type
_entity.pdbx_description
1 polymer ?
#
loop_
_entity_poly.entity_id
_entity_poly.type
_entity_poly.pdbx_seq_one_letter_code
_entity_poly.pdbx_strand_id
1 'polypeptide(L)'
;MAREYRIGALWIGGSLSFLEQLCLKSFADAGHHVTLFTYGEVQHIPDGIEVADGNEVLSTEHFIRHTRTGSPAPQADRFRYHMLAKYDDIIWADTDAYCVQPFTTENGHFYGWESAHHVNNGVLGLPKDSDTLQELIAFTSDEYAIPEWLPAAEQDRLRAAKQAGAPIGVGDQQWGAWGPRALTHFLHKTGEIRHALPREALYPIGFKERGLMVRPGANTDRFLTANTLSIHFYGRRMRERIMNEGGEPAKDSLIGRLLDKHSIVPSDAPLPAPPPKLERLPPEARRGRGKPNLTDLADEHGNDRGSLRHRYTELYQMLFLPLRERKLRITLVGLDGGGAVDAPDSWVEIAKPMLAMWIDYFPKAEFTVLDRAEKLPVRNKRVTYHQSTLEDPGEIAALVPDAPDIVIDDATHASHHQQNAIRALFPKLANGGLYVVEDLRTQPASLEEHGLVKTAALFNGYLDAGVFDHPDEKAKAELNDIRADISGCFVFQAAFQKQRRDQMLVIHKR
;
A
#
# COMPACT_ATOMS: atom_id res chain seq x y z
N MET A 1 21.69 -0.81 46.20
CA MET A 1 21.82 -1.74 45.06
C MET A 1 20.91 -1.20 43.97
N ALA A 2 21.37 -1.12 42.72
CA ALA A 2 20.51 -0.73 41.62
C ALA A 2 19.34 -1.70 41.52
N ARG A 3 18.14 -1.20 41.20
CA ARG A 3 16.96 -2.05 41.04
C ARG A 3 17.15 -2.94 39.82
N GLU A 4 17.06 -4.25 40.00
CA GLU A 4 17.06 -5.20 38.89
C GLU A 4 15.67 -5.26 38.27
N TYR A 5 15.59 -5.25 36.93
CA TYR A 5 14.35 -5.36 36.19
C TYR A 5 14.28 -6.70 35.45
N ARG A 6 13.14 -7.37 35.56
CA ARG A 6 12.79 -8.55 34.76
C ARG A 6 12.17 -8.15 33.43
N ILE A 7 12.17 -9.07 32.48
CA ILE A 7 11.57 -8.90 31.17
C ILE A 7 10.26 -9.68 31.09
N GLY A 8 9.19 -9.00 30.67
CA GLY A 8 7.91 -9.61 30.39
C GLY A 8 7.62 -9.62 28.89
N ALA A 9 7.21 -10.77 28.37
CA ALA A 9 6.76 -10.92 26.98
C ALA A 9 5.43 -11.70 26.92
N LEU A 10 4.71 -11.61 25.80
CA LEU A 10 3.46 -12.34 25.60
C LEU A 10 3.51 -13.18 24.32
N TRP A 11 2.99 -14.40 24.38
CA TRP A 11 2.70 -15.21 23.21
C TRP A 11 1.31 -15.85 23.28
N ILE A 12 0.50 -15.68 22.24
CA ILE A 12 -0.90 -16.14 22.20
C ILE A 12 -0.98 -17.39 21.30
N GLY A 13 -0.73 -18.56 21.88
CA GLY A 13 -0.88 -19.89 21.28
C GLY A 13 0.11 -20.25 20.15
N GLY A 14 0.14 -21.54 19.79
CA GLY A 14 1.00 -22.06 18.72
C GLY A 14 2.43 -22.32 19.17
N SER A 15 3.41 -22.20 18.28
CA SER A 15 4.81 -22.48 18.58
C SER A 15 5.67 -21.24 18.33
N LEU A 16 6.71 -21.05 19.14
CA LEU A 16 7.75 -20.06 18.85
C LEU A 16 8.62 -20.57 17.70
N SER A 17 8.93 -19.69 16.76
CA SER A 17 9.97 -19.96 15.77
C SER A 17 11.34 -19.52 16.29
N PHE A 18 12.41 -19.86 15.57
CA PHE A 18 13.77 -19.45 15.89
C PHE A 18 13.89 -17.93 16.06
N LEU A 19 13.03 -17.13 15.42
CA LEU A 19 13.08 -15.67 15.51
C LEU A 19 12.65 -15.17 16.88
N GLU A 20 11.56 -15.73 17.41
CA GLU A 20 11.10 -15.40 18.77
C GLU A 20 12.01 -16.00 19.84
N GLN A 21 12.50 -17.23 19.61
CA GLN A 21 13.49 -17.85 20.50
C GLN A 21 14.76 -17.01 20.60
N LEU A 22 15.27 -16.49 19.48
CA LEU A 22 16.44 -15.62 19.45
C LEU A 22 16.24 -14.38 20.31
N CYS A 23 15.07 -13.75 20.26
CA CYS A 23 14.78 -12.56 21.05
C CYS A 23 14.70 -12.89 22.54
N LEU A 24 13.92 -13.91 22.94
CA LEU A 24 13.79 -14.30 24.35
C LEU A 24 15.13 -14.77 24.94
N LYS A 25 15.87 -15.62 24.21
CA LYS A 25 17.18 -16.12 24.63
C LYS A 25 18.20 -14.99 24.77
N SER A 26 18.14 -13.97 23.92
CA SER A 26 19.06 -12.83 24.02
C SER A 26 18.94 -12.08 25.35
N PHE A 27 17.73 -11.96 25.91
CA PHE A 27 17.52 -11.36 27.23
C PHE A 27 18.06 -12.25 28.36
N ALA A 28 17.79 -13.55 28.30
CA ALA A 28 18.29 -14.51 29.29
C ALA A 28 19.82 -14.56 29.30
N ASP A 29 20.45 -14.61 28.12
CA ASP A 29 21.91 -14.61 27.97
C ASP A 29 22.55 -13.27 28.38
N ALA A 30 21.78 -12.16 28.37
CA ALA A 30 22.19 -10.88 28.93
C ALA A 30 22.01 -10.79 30.46
N GLY A 31 21.50 -11.85 31.11
CA GLY A 31 21.34 -11.95 32.56
C GLY A 31 19.99 -11.48 33.10
N HIS A 32 19.01 -11.20 32.23
CA HIS A 32 17.66 -10.89 32.71
C HIS A 32 16.91 -12.15 33.14
N HIS A 33 16.12 -12.02 34.19
CA HIS A 33 15.00 -12.93 34.44
C HIS A 33 13.89 -12.64 33.43
N VAL A 34 13.47 -13.65 32.65
CA VAL A 34 12.47 -13.49 31.59
C VAL A 34 11.24 -14.31 31.89
N THR A 35 10.08 -13.66 31.93
CA THR A 35 8.77 -14.30 32.05
C THR A 35 8.01 -14.16 30.73
N LEU A 36 7.73 -15.29 30.07
CA LEU A 36 6.84 -15.38 28.92
C LEU A 36 5.44 -15.73 29.40
N PHE A 37 4.53 -14.76 29.29
CA PHE A 37 3.11 -14.99 29.51
C PHE A 37 2.50 -15.69 28.29
N THR A 38 1.71 -16.73 28.52
CA THR A 38 1.03 -17.45 27.43
C THR A 38 -0.45 -17.63 27.67
N TYR A 39 -1.21 -17.73 26.58
CA TYR A 39 -2.58 -18.26 26.61
C TYR A 39 -2.60 -19.63 25.94
N GLY A 40 -2.77 -20.67 26.75
CA GLY A 40 -2.68 -22.06 26.30
C GLY A 40 -1.24 -22.57 26.16
N GLU A 41 -1.11 -23.77 25.58
CA GLU A 41 0.17 -24.43 25.38
C GLU A 41 0.98 -23.75 24.26
N VAL A 42 2.27 -23.52 24.52
CA VAL A 42 3.23 -22.97 23.57
C VAL A 42 4.45 -23.87 23.48
N GLN A 43 4.85 -24.21 22.25
CA GLN A 43 5.99 -25.09 21.98
C GLN A 43 7.26 -24.29 21.65
N HIS A 44 8.41 -24.95 21.82
CA HIS A 44 9.75 -24.43 21.52
C HIS A 44 10.13 -23.16 22.31
N ILE A 45 9.69 -23.08 23.56
CA ILE A 45 10.17 -22.04 24.49
C ILE A 45 11.62 -22.38 24.86
N PRO A 46 12.58 -21.43 24.75
CA PRO A 46 13.97 -21.67 25.12
C PRO A 46 14.13 -22.02 26.60
N ASP A 47 15.16 -22.80 26.92
CA ASP A 47 15.56 -23.04 28.31
C ASP A 47 15.89 -21.72 29.04
N GLY A 48 15.52 -21.65 30.32
CA GLY A 48 15.76 -20.47 31.16
C GLY A 48 14.69 -19.38 31.08
N ILE A 49 13.62 -19.58 30.30
CA ILE A 49 12.45 -18.70 30.26
C ILE A 49 11.39 -19.21 31.22
N GLU A 50 10.98 -18.39 32.18
CA GLU A 50 9.82 -18.67 33.03
C GLU A 50 8.54 -18.56 32.21
N VAL A 51 7.60 -19.49 32.41
CA VAL A 51 6.28 -19.47 31.75
C VAL A 51 5.21 -19.19 32.80
N ALA A 52 4.34 -18.22 32.51
CA ALA A 52 3.22 -17.85 33.37
C ALA A 52 1.91 -17.76 32.57
N ASP A 53 0.77 -18.00 33.23
CA ASP A 53 -0.54 -17.88 32.57
C ASP A 53 -0.89 -16.40 32.35
N GLY A 54 -1.18 -16.03 31.10
CA GLY A 54 -1.62 -14.68 30.75
C GLY A 54 -2.90 -14.24 31.46
N ASN A 55 -3.76 -15.19 31.86
CA ASN A 55 -4.96 -14.91 32.65
C ASN A 55 -4.65 -14.30 34.02
N GLU A 56 -3.44 -14.50 34.55
CA GLU A 56 -3.01 -13.86 35.80
C GLU A 56 -2.90 -12.33 35.65
N VAL A 57 -2.58 -11.83 34.45
CA VAL A 57 -2.44 -10.39 34.18
C VAL A 57 -3.73 -9.80 33.62
N LEU A 58 -4.31 -10.45 32.61
CA LEU A 58 -5.50 -9.96 31.93
C LEU A 58 -6.36 -11.13 31.43
N SER A 59 -7.24 -11.65 32.28
CA SER A 59 -8.15 -12.71 31.85
C SER A 59 -9.02 -12.26 30.67
N THR A 60 -9.11 -13.09 29.63
CA THR A 60 -9.96 -12.85 28.47
C THR A 60 -10.35 -14.16 27.78
N GLU A 61 -11.60 -14.23 27.33
CA GLU A 61 -12.09 -15.28 26.42
C GLU A 61 -12.17 -14.78 24.96
N HIS A 62 -11.94 -13.48 24.74
CA HIS A 62 -12.08 -12.82 23.44
C HIS A 62 -10.84 -11.96 23.13
N PHE A 63 -10.04 -12.41 22.17
CA PHE A 63 -8.84 -11.70 21.73
C PHE A 63 -9.19 -10.67 20.66
N ILE A 64 -9.01 -9.38 20.99
CA ILE A 64 -9.21 -8.31 20.02
C ILE A 64 -8.13 -8.39 18.94
N ARG A 65 -8.55 -8.44 17.68
CA ARG A 65 -7.67 -8.48 16.51
C ARG A 65 -8.01 -7.36 15.55
N HIS A 66 -6.99 -6.84 14.88
CA HIS A 66 -7.20 -5.88 13.81
C HIS A 66 -7.86 -6.57 12.60
N THR A 67 -9.06 -6.15 12.21
CA THR A 67 -9.93 -6.80 11.22
C THR A 67 -9.25 -7.01 9.88
N ARG A 68 -8.63 -5.96 9.32
CA ARG A 68 -7.91 -6.03 8.04
C ARG A 68 -6.70 -6.98 8.04
N THR A 69 -6.07 -7.21 9.19
CA THR A 69 -4.76 -7.88 9.25
C THR A 69 -4.72 -9.16 10.05
N GLY A 70 -5.75 -9.45 10.85
CA GLY A 70 -5.79 -10.56 11.81
C GLY A 70 -4.82 -10.41 12.99
N SER A 71 -4.08 -9.29 13.09
CA SER A 71 -3.03 -9.11 14.09
C SER A 71 -3.62 -8.96 15.50
N PRO A 72 -3.07 -9.65 16.52
CA PRO A 72 -3.47 -9.51 17.91
C PRO A 72 -2.85 -8.28 18.60
N ALA A 73 -2.26 -7.35 17.84
CA ALA A 73 -1.56 -6.19 18.41
C ALA A 73 -2.42 -5.37 19.42
N PRO A 74 -3.71 -5.07 19.17
CA PRO A 74 -4.52 -4.36 20.16
C PRO A 74 -4.65 -5.12 21.50
N GLN A 75 -4.79 -6.45 21.45
CA GLN A 75 -4.82 -7.26 22.67
C GLN A 75 -3.47 -7.25 23.40
N ALA A 76 -2.36 -7.31 22.66
CA ALA A 76 -1.02 -7.24 23.24
C ALA A 76 -0.72 -5.85 23.86
N ASP A 77 -1.18 -4.77 23.21
CA ASP A 77 -1.11 -3.40 23.73
C ASP A 77 -1.85 -3.29 25.07
N ARG A 78 -3.07 -3.84 25.17
CA ARG A 78 -3.81 -3.84 26.44
C ARG A 78 -3.11 -4.68 27.50
N PHE A 79 -2.67 -5.89 27.14
CA PHE A 79 -1.98 -6.80 28.06
C PHE A 79 -0.72 -6.15 28.67
N ARG A 80 0.14 -5.52 27.85
CA ARG A 80 1.38 -4.93 28.35
C ARG A 80 1.14 -3.81 29.35
N TYR A 81 0.09 -2.99 29.17
CA TYR A 81 -0.24 -1.94 30.14
C TYR A 81 -0.71 -2.55 31.47
N HIS A 82 -1.57 -3.57 31.43
CA HIS A 82 -1.97 -4.29 32.65
C HIS A 82 -0.81 -5.03 33.33
N MET A 83 0.13 -5.57 32.56
CA MET A 83 1.34 -6.20 33.08
C MET A 83 2.21 -5.20 33.85
N LEU A 84 2.47 -4.02 33.26
CA LEU A 84 3.24 -2.95 33.88
C LEU A 84 2.54 -2.40 35.14
N ALA A 85 1.21 -2.32 35.15
CA ALA A 85 0.47 -1.93 36.35
C ALA A 85 0.47 -3.00 37.44
N LYS A 86 0.63 -4.29 37.10
CA LYS A 86 0.64 -5.38 38.07
C LYS A 86 2.01 -5.55 38.75
N TYR A 87 3.11 -5.37 38.02
CA TYR A 87 4.46 -5.66 38.51
C TYR A 87 5.35 -4.42 38.50
N ASP A 88 6.01 -4.10 39.62
CA ASP A 88 6.75 -2.83 39.77
C ASP A 88 8.13 -2.82 39.10
N ASP A 89 8.66 -4.00 38.78
CA ASP A 89 10.05 -4.27 38.40
C ASP A 89 10.14 -4.99 37.04
N ILE A 90 9.15 -4.82 36.17
CA ILE A 90 9.10 -5.46 34.87
C ILE A 90 9.21 -4.45 33.73
N ILE A 91 9.95 -4.81 32.68
CA ILE A 91 9.97 -4.12 31.40
C ILE A 91 9.34 -5.05 30.37
N TRP A 92 8.39 -4.53 29.60
CA TRP A 92 7.84 -5.23 28.45
C TRP A 92 8.87 -5.30 27.31
N ALA A 93 8.98 -6.46 26.67
CA ALA A 93 9.61 -6.61 25.37
C ALA A 93 8.74 -7.48 24.45
N ASP A 94 8.50 -7.00 23.22
CA ASP A 94 7.89 -7.82 22.18
C ASP A 94 8.82 -9.01 21.88
N THR A 95 8.25 -10.15 21.49
CA THR A 95 9.01 -11.34 21.12
C THR A 95 9.79 -11.20 19.81
N ASP A 96 9.88 -9.99 19.26
CA ASP A 96 10.71 -9.62 18.12
C ASP A 96 11.69 -8.46 18.44
N ALA A 97 11.89 -8.16 19.72
CA ALA A 97 12.92 -7.25 20.22
C ALA A 97 14.15 -8.04 20.70
N TYR A 98 15.28 -7.90 20.02
CA TYR A 98 16.55 -8.55 20.38
C TYR A 98 17.34 -7.70 21.38
N CYS A 99 17.77 -8.31 22.47
CA CYS A 99 18.58 -7.70 23.52
C CYS A 99 20.06 -7.67 23.12
N VAL A 100 20.62 -6.47 22.97
CA VAL A 100 22.06 -6.26 22.73
C VAL A 100 22.81 -6.11 24.06
N GLN A 101 22.22 -5.38 25.01
CA GLN A 101 22.79 -5.11 26.34
C GLN A 101 21.69 -5.15 27.41
N PRO A 102 22.04 -5.41 28.69
CA PRO A 102 21.07 -5.44 29.78
C PRO A 102 20.30 -4.11 29.92
N PHE A 103 18.99 -4.21 30.10
CA PHE A 103 18.11 -3.07 30.33
C PHE A 103 18.20 -2.61 31.78
N THR A 104 18.54 -1.34 31.97
CA THR A 104 18.63 -0.73 33.29
C THR A 104 17.96 0.64 33.26
N THR A 105 17.29 1.01 34.34
CA THR A 105 16.68 2.33 34.50
C THR A 105 16.61 2.70 35.98
N GLU A 106 16.91 3.95 36.30
CA GLU A 106 16.89 4.44 37.68
C GLU A 106 15.48 4.76 38.18
N ASN A 107 14.56 5.07 37.25
CA ASN A 107 13.23 5.61 37.57
C ASN A 107 12.07 4.76 37.02
N GLY A 108 12.35 3.62 36.39
CA GLY A 108 11.34 2.72 35.82
C GLY A 108 10.86 3.11 34.42
N HIS A 109 11.18 4.31 33.93
CA HIS A 109 10.91 4.69 32.55
C HIS A 109 11.93 4.05 31.61
N PHE A 110 11.45 3.31 30.61
CA PHE A 110 12.30 2.64 29.63
C PHE A 110 11.56 2.45 28.28
N TYR A 111 11.62 3.46 27.43
CA TYR A 111 11.00 3.48 26.09
C TYR A 111 11.74 4.49 25.22
N GLY A 112 11.58 4.43 23.90
CA GLY A 112 12.38 5.26 23.00
C GLY A 112 11.69 5.62 21.69
N TRP A 113 12.22 6.64 21.05
CA TRP A 113 11.77 7.10 19.74
C TRP A 113 12.07 6.07 18.65
N GLU A 114 11.10 5.71 17.83
CA GLU A 114 11.36 4.92 16.59
C GLU A 114 11.52 5.84 15.38
N SER A 115 10.90 7.02 15.43
CA SER A 115 10.92 8.03 14.38
C SER A 115 10.89 9.43 14.99
N ALA A 116 10.94 10.46 14.14
CA ALA A 116 10.79 11.86 14.57
C ALA A 116 9.43 12.19 15.20
N HIS A 117 8.45 11.29 15.12
CA HIS A 117 7.06 11.56 15.51
C HIS A 117 6.43 10.50 16.42
N HIS A 118 7.09 9.36 16.65
CA HIS A 118 6.49 8.25 17.40
C HIS A 118 7.50 7.58 18.32
N VAL A 119 7.07 7.36 19.56
CA VAL A 119 7.64 6.40 20.50
C VAL A 119 7.03 5.03 20.20
N ASN A 120 7.87 4.01 20.04
CA ASN A 120 7.41 2.65 19.83
C ASN A 120 7.24 1.96 21.19
N ASN A 121 6.32 0.99 21.25
CA ASN A 121 5.91 0.32 22.48
C ASN A 121 6.26 -1.18 22.53
N GLY A 122 7.12 -1.64 21.62
CA GLY A 122 7.68 -2.99 21.59
C GLY A 122 8.80 -3.21 22.60
N VAL A 123 9.31 -2.14 23.21
CA VAL A 123 10.07 -2.19 24.47
C VAL A 123 9.51 -1.09 25.35
N LEU A 124 8.98 -1.43 26.53
CA LEU A 124 8.24 -0.47 27.35
C LEU A 124 8.37 -0.77 28.85
N GLY A 125 9.00 0.17 29.57
CA GLY A 125 8.94 0.29 31.02
C GLY A 125 8.24 1.59 31.41
N LEU A 126 7.19 1.49 32.21
CA LEU A 126 6.53 2.62 32.86
C LEU A 126 6.40 2.24 34.35
N PRO A 127 6.79 3.12 35.28
CA PRO A 127 6.59 2.84 36.69
C PRO A 127 5.09 2.82 37.03
N LYS A 128 4.68 2.11 38.09
CA LYS A 128 3.25 1.96 38.42
C LYS A 128 2.51 3.26 38.73
N ASP A 129 3.23 4.24 39.25
CA ASP A 129 2.74 5.58 39.54
C ASP A 129 2.78 6.51 38.31
N SER A 130 3.13 6.00 37.12
CA SER A 130 3.11 6.77 35.87
C SER A 130 1.68 7.20 35.50
N ASP A 131 1.49 8.49 35.29
CA ASP A 131 0.24 9.06 34.80
C ASP A 131 -0.08 8.55 33.38
N THR A 132 0.95 8.37 32.54
CA THR A 132 0.78 7.81 31.18
C THR A 132 0.22 6.40 31.23
N LEU A 133 0.71 5.57 32.15
CA LEU A 133 0.23 4.21 32.30
C LEU A 133 -1.25 4.18 32.69
N GLN A 134 -1.66 5.06 33.61
CA GLN A 134 -3.06 5.19 34.04
C GLN A 134 -3.96 5.64 32.88
N GLU A 135 -3.56 6.65 32.12
CA GLU A 135 -4.30 7.13 30.94
C GLU A 135 -4.41 6.05 29.86
N LEU A 136 -3.34 5.28 29.61
CA LEU A 136 -3.35 4.16 28.66
C LEU A 136 -4.32 3.06 29.07
N ILE A 137 -4.32 2.67 30.35
CA ILE A 137 -5.26 1.65 30.88
C ILE A 137 -6.70 2.16 30.79
N ALA A 138 -6.95 3.42 31.17
CA ALA A 138 -8.27 4.01 31.06
C ALA A 138 -8.76 4.03 29.61
N PHE A 139 -7.92 4.49 28.67
CA PHE A 139 -8.25 4.57 27.25
C PHE A 139 -8.52 3.19 26.62
N THR A 140 -7.72 2.18 26.98
CA THR A 140 -7.85 0.81 26.44
C THR A 140 -8.93 -0.04 27.12
N SER A 141 -9.64 0.52 28.11
CA SER A 141 -10.78 -0.14 28.76
C SER A 141 -12.08 -0.06 27.96
N ASP A 142 -12.21 0.90 27.03
CA ASP A 142 -13.33 1.01 26.08
C ASP A 142 -12.83 0.65 24.66
N GLU A 143 -13.26 -0.50 24.11
CA GLU A 143 -12.95 -0.93 22.74
C GLU A 143 -13.36 0.10 21.68
N TYR A 144 -14.32 0.96 22.01
CA TYR A 144 -14.88 2.00 21.16
C TYR A 144 -14.41 3.41 21.57
N ALA A 145 -13.33 3.50 22.34
CA ALA A 145 -12.72 4.78 22.68
C ALA A 145 -12.34 5.55 21.42
N ILE A 146 -12.58 6.87 21.44
CA ILE A 146 -12.30 7.77 20.31
C ILE A 146 -10.96 8.43 20.57
N PRO A 147 -9.92 8.20 19.73
CA PRO A 147 -8.61 8.75 19.99
C PRO A 147 -8.55 10.27 19.86
N GLU A 148 -7.98 10.93 20.88
CA GLU A 148 -7.91 12.40 20.99
C GLU A 148 -7.03 13.05 19.90
N TRP A 149 -6.08 12.31 19.35
CA TRP A 149 -5.14 12.78 18.31
C TRP A 149 -5.68 12.69 16.88
N LEU A 150 -6.88 12.14 16.67
CA LEU A 150 -7.48 12.10 15.34
C LEU A 150 -7.97 13.51 14.92
N PRO A 151 -7.97 13.83 13.62
CA PRO A 151 -8.62 15.05 13.13
C PRO A 151 -10.10 15.11 13.57
N ALA A 152 -10.60 16.31 13.84
CA ALA A 152 -11.96 16.52 14.35
C ALA A 152 -13.05 15.82 13.50
N ALA A 153 -12.94 15.89 12.17
CA ALA A 153 -13.87 15.22 11.26
C ALA A 153 -13.93 13.70 11.45
N GLU A 154 -12.78 13.06 11.74
CA GLU A 154 -12.76 11.61 12.00
C GLU A 154 -13.30 11.28 13.39
N GLN A 155 -13.03 12.13 14.39
CA GLN A 155 -13.66 11.97 15.71
C GLN A 155 -15.18 12.08 15.60
N ASP A 156 -15.70 13.04 14.83
CA ASP A 156 -17.14 13.23 14.62
C ASP A 156 -17.76 12.05 13.86
N ARG A 157 -17.05 11.49 12.88
CA ARG A 157 -17.47 10.25 12.20
C ARG A 157 -17.62 9.09 13.20
N LEU A 158 -16.65 8.91 14.10
CA LEU A 158 -16.68 7.86 15.12
C LEU A 158 -17.80 8.09 16.15
N ARG A 159 -18.02 9.35 16.58
CA ARG A 159 -19.13 9.72 17.47
C ARG A 159 -20.48 9.44 16.83
N ALA A 160 -20.67 9.83 15.56
CA ALA A 160 -21.90 9.61 14.81
C ALA A 160 -22.19 8.11 14.65
N ALA A 161 -21.17 7.30 14.34
CA ALA A 161 -21.31 5.85 14.25
C ALA A 161 -21.75 5.22 15.58
N LYS A 162 -21.16 5.66 16.71
CA LYS A 162 -21.54 5.24 18.06
C LYS A 162 -22.98 5.64 18.40
N GLN A 163 -23.39 6.87 18.06
CA GLN A 163 -24.77 7.36 18.26
C GLN A 163 -25.81 6.60 17.40
N ALA A 164 -25.42 6.17 16.20
CA ALA A 164 -26.26 5.37 15.31
C ALA A 164 -26.34 3.87 15.69
N GLY A 165 -25.74 3.45 16.81
CA GLY A 165 -25.74 2.06 17.26
C GLY A 165 -24.77 1.15 16.50
N ALA A 166 -23.82 1.72 15.76
CA ALA A 166 -22.80 0.99 15.00
C ALA A 166 -21.39 1.49 15.37
N PRO A 167 -20.95 1.37 16.64
CA PRO A 167 -19.65 1.87 17.06
C PRO A 167 -18.51 1.12 16.37
N ILE A 168 -17.44 1.86 16.05
CA ILE A 168 -16.25 1.30 15.38
C ILE A 168 -15.21 0.92 16.43
N GLY A 169 -15.02 -0.38 16.62
CA GLY A 169 -14.05 -0.90 17.59
C GLY A 169 -12.60 -0.71 17.13
N VAL A 170 -11.66 -0.79 18.07
CA VAL A 170 -10.23 -0.64 17.81
C VAL A 170 -9.70 -1.57 16.71
N GLY A 171 -10.33 -2.74 16.51
CA GLY A 171 -9.98 -3.67 15.42
C GLY A 171 -10.14 -3.08 14.01
N ASP A 172 -11.04 -2.10 13.86
CA ASP A 172 -11.36 -1.41 12.60
C ASP A 172 -10.80 0.02 12.54
N GLN A 173 -10.22 0.52 13.63
CA GLN A 173 -9.56 1.82 13.67
C GLN A 173 -8.16 1.79 13.02
N GLN A 174 -7.52 2.95 12.94
CA GLN A 174 -6.17 3.08 12.37
C GLN A 174 -5.15 2.21 13.13
N TRP A 175 -4.20 1.62 12.41
CA TRP A 175 -3.12 0.84 13.00
C TRP A 175 -2.38 1.60 14.11
N GLY A 176 -2.15 0.91 15.22
CA GLY A 176 -1.45 1.43 16.40
C GLY A 176 -2.29 2.34 17.28
N ALA A 177 -3.62 2.33 17.14
CA ALA A 177 -4.54 3.14 17.94
C ALA A 177 -4.33 2.97 19.45
N TRP A 178 -4.25 1.75 19.96
CA TRP A 178 -3.89 1.46 21.36
C TRP A 178 -2.39 1.32 21.60
N GLY A 179 -1.61 1.30 20.51
CA GLY A 179 -0.19 1.03 20.55
C GLY A 179 0.67 2.31 20.52
N PRO A 180 1.63 2.43 19.59
CA PRO A 180 2.55 3.58 19.51
C PRO A 180 1.86 4.95 19.48
N ARG A 181 0.65 5.06 18.92
CA ARG A 181 -0.08 6.34 18.82
C ARG A 181 -0.61 6.78 20.18
N ALA A 182 -1.29 5.88 20.90
CA ALA A 182 -1.75 6.15 22.26
C ALA A 182 -0.57 6.46 23.18
N LEU A 183 0.48 5.62 23.16
CA LEU A 183 1.65 5.83 24.00
C LEU A 183 2.28 7.21 23.75
N THR A 184 2.53 7.56 22.49
CA THR A 184 3.13 8.86 22.14
C THR A 184 2.24 10.02 22.62
N HIS A 185 0.93 9.95 22.39
CA HIS A 185 -0.01 10.99 22.82
C HIS A 185 0.00 11.18 24.34
N PHE A 186 -0.16 10.11 25.11
CA PHE A 186 -0.25 10.20 26.55
C PHE A 186 1.09 10.58 27.21
N LEU A 187 2.23 10.11 26.68
CA LEU A 187 3.56 10.58 27.11
C LEU A 187 3.71 12.10 26.94
N HIS A 188 3.18 12.67 25.86
CA HIS A 188 3.17 14.12 25.68
C HIS A 188 2.20 14.81 26.64
N LYS A 189 0.98 14.27 26.80
CA LYS A 189 -0.08 14.83 27.66
C LYS A 189 0.37 14.95 29.13
N THR A 190 1.08 13.95 29.64
CA THR A 190 1.58 13.88 31.03
C THR A 190 2.96 14.51 31.20
N GLY A 191 3.65 14.82 30.08
CA GLY A 191 5.02 15.34 30.08
C GLY A 191 6.09 14.28 30.38
N GLU A 192 5.73 12.99 30.48
CA GLU A 192 6.67 11.87 30.69
C GLU A 192 7.48 11.52 29.43
N ILE A 193 7.15 12.13 28.28
CA ILE A 193 7.95 12.04 27.04
C ILE A 193 9.43 12.43 27.24
N ARG A 194 9.72 13.28 28.24
CA ARG A 194 11.08 13.71 28.62
C ARG A 194 12.02 12.55 28.98
N HIS A 195 11.48 11.36 29.31
CA HIS A 195 12.26 10.17 29.64
C HIS A 195 12.55 9.27 28.43
N ALA A 196 12.02 9.61 27.24
CA ALA A 196 12.21 8.78 26.05
C ALA A 196 13.68 8.73 25.62
N LEU A 197 14.19 7.51 25.48
CA LEU A 197 15.51 7.21 24.97
C LEU A 197 15.65 7.61 23.49
N PRO A 198 16.86 7.99 23.05
CA PRO A 198 17.12 8.25 21.64
C PRO A 198 16.90 6.99 20.80
N ARG A 199 16.58 7.18 19.52
CA ARG A 199 16.25 6.09 18.60
C ARG A 199 17.32 5.01 18.52
N GLU A 200 18.59 5.39 18.53
CA GLU A 200 19.73 4.46 18.46
C GLU A 200 19.81 3.47 19.63
N ALA A 201 19.18 3.79 20.76
CA ALA A 201 19.20 2.93 21.95
C ALA A 201 18.32 1.68 21.75
N LEU A 202 17.13 1.83 21.17
CA LEU A 202 16.16 0.72 21.06
C LEU A 202 15.78 0.33 19.62
N TYR A 203 15.92 1.26 18.67
CA TYR A 203 15.49 1.11 17.28
C TYR A 203 16.57 1.60 16.27
N PRO A 204 17.83 1.12 16.39
CA PRO A 204 18.95 1.58 15.57
C PRO A 204 18.74 1.33 14.06
N ILE A 205 18.14 0.19 13.72
CA ILE A 205 17.77 -0.16 12.34
C ILE A 205 16.28 0.12 12.16
N GLY A 206 15.98 1.14 11.36
CA GLY A 206 14.61 1.58 11.13
C GLY A 206 13.79 0.60 10.29
N PHE A 207 12.47 0.80 10.31
CA PHE A 207 11.55 -0.02 9.53
C PHE A 207 11.93 -0.05 8.04
N LYS A 208 12.33 1.07 7.44
CA LYS A 208 12.70 1.11 6.01
C LYS A 208 13.97 0.30 5.71
N GLU A 209 14.91 0.26 6.65
CA GLU A 209 16.20 -0.42 6.52
C GLU A 209 16.15 -1.90 6.95
N ARG A 210 15.04 -2.38 7.53
CA ARG A 210 14.92 -3.72 8.12
C ARG A 210 15.37 -4.88 7.22
N GLY A 211 15.23 -4.74 5.90
CA GLY A 211 15.68 -5.76 4.94
C GLY A 211 17.19 -6.02 4.96
N LEU A 212 18.00 -5.08 5.48
CA LEU A 212 19.44 -5.25 5.64
C LEU A 212 19.80 -6.30 6.71
N MET A 213 18.90 -6.59 7.66
CA MET A 213 19.20 -7.53 8.76
C MET A 213 19.32 -8.99 8.31
N VAL A 214 18.72 -9.34 7.17
CA VAL A 214 18.76 -10.69 6.58
C VAL A 214 19.52 -10.75 5.26
N ARG A 215 19.93 -9.59 4.73
CA ARG A 215 20.72 -9.53 3.51
C ARG A 215 22.14 -10.03 3.77
N PRO A 216 22.64 -11.02 2.99
CA PRO A 216 24.03 -11.48 3.06
C PRO A 216 25.03 -10.32 2.87
N GLY A 217 26.12 -10.31 3.65
CA GLY A 217 27.19 -9.32 3.57
C GLY A 217 26.81 -7.86 3.87
N ALA A 218 25.58 -7.56 4.32
CA ALA A 218 25.17 -6.19 4.58
C ALA A 218 25.88 -5.59 5.82
N ASN A 219 26.49 -4.41 5.65
CA ASN A 219 27.08 -3.64 6.76
C ASN A 219 25.97 -3.04 7.65
N THR A 220 25.51 -3.83 8.61
CA THR A 220 24.52 -3.47 9.63
C THR A 220 25.15 -2.83 10.86
N ASP A 221 26.44 -3.10 11.11
CA ASP A 221 27.19 -2.58 12.26
C ASP A 221 27.25 -1.04 12.25
N ARG A 222 27.16 -0.41 11.08
CA ARG A 222 27.06 1.06 10.95
C ARG A 222 25.87 1.69 11.68
N PHE A 223 24.85 0.91 12.03
CA PHE A 223 23.68 1.37 12.77
C PHE A 223 23.81 1.16 14.29
N LEU A 224 24.76 0.31 14.72
CA LEU A 224 24.92 -0.07 16.11
C LEU A 224 25.98 0.81 16.77
N THR A 225 25.69 1.30 17.96
CA THR A 225 26.62 2.13 18.75
C THR A 225 26.84 1.50 20.12
N ALA A 226 27.75 2.06 20.92
CA ALA A 226 27.94 1.65 22.31
C ALA A 226 26.66 1.84 23.16
N ASN A 227 25.74 2.72 22.72
CA ASN A 227 24.48 3.02 23.40
C ASN A 227 23.33 2.09 22.97
N THR A 228 23.55 1.19 22.00
CA THR A 228 22.49 0.31 21.51
C THR A 228 22.20 -0.78 22.54
N LEU A 229 20.98 -0.74 23.07
CA LEU A 229 20.43 -1.70 24.03
C LEU A 229 19.59 -2.78 23.35
N SER A 230 18.86 -2.43 22.30
CA SER A 230 17.92 -3.33 21.61
C SER A 230 17.93 -3.16 20.09
N ILE A 231 17.52 -4.20 19.37
CA ILE A 231 17.25 -4.18 17.93
C ILE A 231 15.86 -4.75 17.69
N HIS A 232 14.97 -3.96 17.09
CA HIS A 232 13.62 -4.43 16.73
C HIS A 232 13.61 -5.12 15.36
N PHE A 233 13.15 -6.37 15.30
CA PHE A 233 13.12 -7.16 14.07
C PHE A 233 11.88 -6.92 13.20
N TYR A 234 10.81 -6.32 13.73
CA TYR A 234 9.54 -6.14 13.01
C TYR A 234 8.99 -7.51 12.54
N GLY A 235 8.82 -8.42 13.49
CA GLY A 235 8.70 -9.87 13.33
C GLY A 235 7.77 -10.30 12.21
N ARG A 236 6.57 -9.72 12.07
CA ARG A 236 5.67 -10.06 10.95
C ARG A 236 6.34 -9.88 9.58
N ARG A 237 6.96 -8.72 9.34
CA ARG A 237 7.60 -8.41 8.05
C ARG A 237 8.92 -9.16 7.89
N MET A 238 9.61 -9.42 8.99
CA MET A 238 10.84 -10.21 8.98
C MET A 238 10.56 -11.66 8.60
N ARG A 239 9.55 -12.29 9.23
CA ARG A 239 9.11 -13.64 8.89
C ARG A 239 8.70 -13.76 7.43
N GLU A 240 7.88 -12.83 6.94
CA GLU A 240 7.51 -12.77 5.52
C GLU A 240 8.75 -12.70 4.61
N ARG A 241 9.77 -11.93 4.97
CA ARG A 241 10.98 -11.78 4.16
C ARG A 241 11.82 -13.06 4.17
N ILE A 242 12.15 -13.59 5.35
CA ILE A 242 12.95 -14.81 5.48
C ILE A 242 12.26 -15.98 4.73
N MET A 243 10.94 -16.11 4.82
CA MET A 243 10.20 -17.14 4.08
C MET A 243 10.27 -16.97 2.56
N ASN A 244 10.33 -15.74 2.04
CA ASN A 244 10.53 -15.53 0.61
C ASN A 244 11.98 -15.79 0.16
N GLU A 245 12.92 -15.90 1.11
CA GLU A 245 14.36 -16.09 0.88
C GLU A 245 14.83 -17.52 1.25
N GLY A 246 13.90 -18.47 1.37
CA GLY A 246 14.21 -19.89 1.61
C GLY A 246 13.91 -20.41 3.02
N GLY A 247 13.38 -19.56 3.91
CA GLY A 247 12.92 -19.96 5.25
C GLY A 247 13.97 -19.84 6.35
N GLU A 248 15.24 -19.66 5.99
CA GLU A 248 16.34 -19.44 6.93
C GLU A 248 17.18 -18.21 6.53
N PRO A 249 17.64 -17.39 7.47
CA PRO A 249 18.51 -16.26 7.18
C PRO A 249 19.93 -16.76 6.82
N ALA A 250 20.60 -16.07 5.90
CA ALA A 250 21.99 -16.37 5.57
C ALA A 250 22.90 -16.19 6.78
N LYS A 251 23.87 -17.10 6.99
CA LYS A 251 24.77 -17.10 8.16
C LYS A 251 25.53 -15.79 8.35
N ASP A 252 25.92 -15.14 7.25
CA ASP A 252 26.67 -13.89 7.26
C ASP A 252 25.78 -12.63 7.35
N SER A 253 24.45 -12.78 7.36
CA SER A 253 23.52 -11.68 7.68
C SER A 253 23.54 -11.33 9.17
N LEU A 254 22.94 -10.20 9.57
CA LEU A 254 22.88 -9.83 11.00
C LEU A 254 22.15 -10.91 11.81
N ILE A 255 20.94 -11.31 11.40
CA ILE A 255 20.17 -12.33 12.13
C ILE A 255 20.91 -13.67 12.12
N GLY A 256 21.55 -14.05 11.01
CA GLY A 256 22.38 -15.26 10.93
C GLY A 256 23.50 -15.28 11.99
N ARG A 257 24.27 -14.18 12.09
CA ARG A 257 25.32 -14.05 13.11
C ARG A 257 24.77 -14.08 14.54
N LEU A 258 23.60 -13.50 14.76
CA LEU A 258 22.95 -13.52 16.08
C LEU A 258 22.43 -14.92 16.45
N LEU A 259 21.91 -15.69 15.50
CA LEU A 259 21.54 -17.10 15.71
C LEU A 259 22.77 -17.92 16.12
N ASP A 260 23.88 -17.78 15.41
CA ASP A 260 25.15 -18.44 15.74
C ASP A 260 25.64 -18.03 17.14
N LYS A 261 25.60 -16.73 17.48
CA LYS A 261 25.98 -16.21 18.81
C LYS A 261 25.21 -16.89 19.94
N HIS A 262 23.91 -17.15 19.73
CA HIS A 262 23.03 -17.75 20.74
C HIS A 262 22.87 -19.27 20.58
N SER A 263 23.63 -19.91 19.68
CA SER A 263 23.56 -21.35 19.41
C SER A 263 22.15 -21.84 19.05
N ILE A 264 21.40 -21.05 18.29
CA ILE A 264 20.05 -21.40 17.83
C ILE A 264 20.12 -21.93 16.39
N VAL A 265 19.57 -23.12 16.17
CA VAL A 265 19.48 -23.74 14.84
C VAL A 265 18.09 -23.48 14.25
N PRO A 266 17.96 -22.70 13.15
CA PRO A 266 16.66 -22.36 12.57
C PRO A 266 15.76 -23.55 12.25
N SER A 267 16.33 -24.67 11.82
CA SER A 267 15.59 -25.88 11.44
C SER A 267 14.87 -26.57 12.59
N ASP A 268 15.29 -26.34 13.84
CA ASP A 268 14.68 -26.96 15.03
C ASP A 268 13.32 -26.32 15.35
N ALA A 269 13.13 -25.07 14.94
CA ALA A 269 11.89 -24.32 15.10
C ALA A 269 11.66 -23.36 13.93
N PRO A 270 11.31 -23.88 12.75
CA PRO A 270 11.21 -23.08 11.54
C PRO A 270 10.09 -22.04 11.64
N LEU A 271 10.17 -21.01 10.80
CA LEU A 271 9.07 -20.07 10.62
C LEU A 271 7.83 -20.80 10.05
N PRO A 272 6.61 -20.38 10.42
CA PRO A 272 5.39 -20.95 9.85
C PRO A 272 5.34 -20.74 8.33
N ALA A 273 4.99 -21.79 7.59
CA ALA A 273 4.82 -21.71 6.15
C ALA A 273 3.76 -20.64 5.79
N PRO A 274 4.04 -19.75 4.80
CA PRO A 274 3.00 -18.86 4.30
C PRO A 274 1.86 -19.71 3.70
N PRO A 275 0.62 -19.20 3.71
CA PRO A 275 -0.46 -19.86 3.00
C PRO A 275 -0.08 -20.01 1.52
N PRO A 276 -0.51 -21.10 0.84
CA PRO A 276 -0.19 -21.32 -0.56
C PRO A 276 -0.65 -20.11 -1.40
N LYS A 277 0.27 -19.54 -2.17
CA LYS A 277 -0.09 -18.48 -3.12
C LYS A 277 -0.91 -19.13 -4.24
N LEU A 278 -2.10 -18.61 -4.50
CA LEU A 278 -2.87 -19.01 -5.67
C LEU A 278 -2.07 -18.62 -6.93
N GLU A 279 -1.83 -19.60 -7.79
CA GLU A 279 -1.18 -19.36 -9.07
C GLU A 279 -2.12 -18.58 -10.00
N ARG A 280 -1.55 -17.62 -10.74
CA ARG A 280 -2.31 -16.89 -11.75
C ARG A 280 -2.50 -17.79 -12.96
N LEU A 281 -3.75 -17.95 -13.40
CA LEU A 281 -4.03 -18.61 -14.68
C LEU A 281 -3.31 -17.87 -15.83
N PRO A 282 -2.71 -18.60 -16.78
CA PRO A 282 -2.21 -18.02 -18.02
C PRO A 282 -3.38 -17.58 -18.93
N PRO A 283 -3.15 -16.69 -19.92
CA PRO A 283 -4.21 -16.11 -20.77
C PRO A 283 -5.14 -17.15 -21.38
N GLU A 284 -4.57 -18.22 -21.94
CA GLU A 284 -5.30 -19.30 -22.60
C GLU A 284 -6.26 -20.03 -21.65
N ALA A 285 -5.91 -20.13 -20.37
CA ALA A 285 -6.75 -20.74 -19.34
C ALA A 285 -7.80 -19.77 -18.76
N ARG A 286 -7.69 -18.46 -19.05
CA ARG A 286 -8.68 -17.44 -18.66
C ARG A 286 -9.79 -17.28 -19.68
N ARG A 287 -9.58 -17.75 -20.91
CA ARG A 287 -10.57 -17.66 -21.98
C ARG A 287 -11.88 -18.34 -21.56
N GLY A 288 -12.93 -17.54 -21.49
CA GLY A 288 -14.25 -17.99 -21.05
C GLY A 288 -15.03 -18.76 -22.12
N ARG A 289 -16.22 -19.24 -21.75
CA ARG A 289 -17.20 -19.77 -22.71
C ARG A 289 -17.84 -18.64 -23.51
N GLY A 290 -18.23 -18.92 -24.76
CA GLY A 290 -19.00 -17.99 -25.60
C GLY A 290 -18.17 -17.39 -26.74
N LYS A 291 -18.62 -16.24 -27.25
CA LYS A 291 -17.91 -15.51 -28.32
C LYS A 291 -16.66 -14.84 -27.76
N PRO A 292 -15.56 -14.73 -28.53
CA PRO A 292 -14.37 -13.98 -28.14
C PRO A 292 -14.74 -12.54 -27.74
N ASN A 293 -14.34 -12.16 -26.54
CA ASN A 293 -14.45 -10.80 -26.02
C ASN A 293 -13.18 -10.00 -26.34
N LEU A 294 -13.14 -8.72 -25.97
CA LEU A 294 -11.99 -7.87 -26.25
C LEU A 294 -10.72 -8.31 -25.50
N THR A 295 -10.83 -8.85 -24.29
CA THR A 295 -9.69 -9.39 -23.53
C THR A 295 -9.09 -10.60 -24.23
N ASP A 296 -9.92 -11.50 -24.76
CA ASP A 296 -9.46 -12.66 -25.53
C ASP A 296 -8.67 -12.21 -26.78
N LEU A 297 -9.17 -11.19 -27.49
CA LEU A 297 -8.49 -10.61 -28.64
C LEU A 297 -7.18 -9.92 -28.25
N ALA A 298 -7.17 -9.17 -27.15
CA ALA A 298 -5.94 -8.53 -26.66
C ALA A 298 -4.87 -9.56 -26.30
N ASP A 299 -5.26 -10.63 -25.60
CA ASP A 299 -4.34 -11.71 -25.23
C ASP A 299 -3.83 -12.47 -26.48
N GLU A 300 -4.69 -12.74 -27.47
CA GLU A 300 -4.31 -13.37 -28.75
C GLU A 300 -3.34 -12.51 -29.57
N HIS A 301 -3.54 -11.20 -29.57
CA HIS A 301 -2.67 -10.22 -30.24
C HIS A 301 -1.44 -9.84 -29.39
N GLY A 302 -1.24 -10.43 -28.21
CA GLY A 302 -0.10 -10.12 -27.33
C GLY A 302 -0.10 -8.69 -26.78
N ASN A 303 -1.27 -8.06 -26.72
CA ASN A 303 -1.46 -6.67 -26.34
C ASN A 303 -1.48 -6.51 -24.80
N ASP A 304 -0.88 -5.44 -24.30
CA ASP A 304 -0.76 -5.16 -22.87
C ASP A 304 -2.07 -4.75 -22.19
N ARG A 305 -3.11 -4.46 -22.96
CA ARG A 305 -4.49 -4.22 -22.47
C ARG A 305 -5.19 -5.48 -21.99
N GLY A 306 -4.62 -6.64 -22.28
CA GLY A 306 -5.13 -7.96 -21.96
C GLY A 306 -5.08 -8.32 -20.48
N SER A 307 -5.30 -9.61 -20.19
CA SER A 307 -5.61 -10.11 -18.85
C SER A 307 -4.42 -10.12 -17.89
N LEU A 308 -3.18 -10.12 -18.40
CA LEU A 308 -1.98 -10.21 -17.57
C LEU A 308 -1.43 -8.86 -17.11
N ARG A 309 -1.76 -7.78 -17.82
CA ARG A 309 -1.17 -6.45 -17.62
C ARG A 309 -2.21 -5.44 -17.16
N HIS A 310 -2.67 -4.55 -18.05
CA HIS A 310 -3.44 -3.37 -17.67
C HIS A 310 -4.92 -3.67 -17.44
N ARG A 311 -5.47 -4.72 -18.07
CA ARG A 311 -6.89 -5.13 -17.96
C ARG A 311 -7.90 -4.08 -18.44
N TYR A 312 -7.49 -3.11 -19.26
CA TYR A 312 -8.41 -2.10 -19.84
C TYR A 312 -9.55 -2.76 -20.63
N THR A 313 -9.23 -3.87 -21.31
CA THR A 313 -10.18 -4.62 -22.14
C THR A 313 -11.43 -5.07 -21.39
N GLU A 314 -11.38 -5.27 -20.08
CA GLU A 314 -12.54 -5.65 -19.29
C GLU A 314 -13.57 -4.52 -19.20
N LEU A 315 -13.12 -3.28 -18.96
CA LEU A 315 -14.00 -2.11 -18.96
C LEU A 315 -14.48 -1.79 -20.36
N TYR A 316 -13.59 -1.80 -21.35
CA TYR A 316 -13.97 -1.62 -22.75
C TYR A 316 -15.01 -2.64 -23.19
N GLN A 317 -14.88 -3.90 -22.80
CA GLN A 317 -15.85 -4.94 -23.11
C GLN A 317 -17.23 -4.60 -22.53
N MET A 318 -17.31 -4.06 -21.32
CA MET A 318 -18.58 -3.63 -20.74
C MET A 318 -19.19 -2.43 -21.48
N LEU A 319 -18.37 -1.46 -21.89
CA LEU A 319 -18.83 -0.23 -22.54
C LEU A 319 -19.19 -0.45 -24.02
N PHE A 320 -18.39 -1.23 -24.74
CA PHE A 320 -18.41 -1.30 -26.19
C PHE A 320 -19.14 -2.51 -26.76
N LEU A 321 -19.39 -3.56 -25.96
CA LEU A 321 -20.12 -4.73 -26.45
C LEU A 321 -21.47 -4.37 -27.11
N PRO A 322 -22.30 -3.46 -26.55
CA PRO A 322 -23.55 -3.04 -27.21
C PRO A 322 -23.33 -2.30 -28.53
N LEU A 323 -22.15 -1.73 -28.74
CA LEU A 323 -21.79 -0.92 -29.90
C LEU A 323 -21.07 -1.72 -30.99
N ARG A 324 -20.56 -2.92 -30.66
CA ARG A 324 -19.68 -3.76 -31.49
C ARG A 324 -20.12 -3.89 -32.95
N GLU A 325 -21.43 -4.08 -33.18
CA GLU A 325 -22.00 -4.36 -34.50
C GLU A 325 -22.54 -3.13 -35.24
N ARG A 326 -22.37 -1.92 -34.67
CA ARG A 326 -22.82 -0.66 -35.26
C ARG A 326 -21.80 -0.12 -36.25
N LYS A 327 -22.26 0.69 -37.20
CA LYS A 327 -21.38 1.54 -38.00
C LYS A 327 -20.99 2.72 -37.12
N LEU A 328 -19.72 2.80 -36.76
CA LEU A 328 -19.17 3.80 -35.85
C LEU A 328 -18.00 4.51 -36.50
N ARG A 329 -17.77 5.76 -36.14
CA ARG A 329 -16.52 6.49 -36.35
C ARG A 329 -15.74 6.48 -35.04
N ILE A 330 -14.57 5.87 -35.05
CA ILE A 330 -13.72 5.72 -33.86
C ILE A 330 -12.43 6.50 -34.09
N THR A 331 -12.09 7.41 -33.18
CA THR A 331 -10.80 8.09 -33.19
C THR A 331 -9.86 7.39 -32.20
N LEU A 332 -8.71 6.93 -32.68
CA LEU A 332 -7.62 6.42 -31.86
C LEU A 332 -6.54 7.50 -31.78
N VAL A 333 -6.24 7.98 -30.59
CA VAL A 333 -5.15 8.92 -30.32
C VAL A 333 -4.00 8.10 -29.74
N GLY A 334 -2.98 7.83 -30.56
CA GLY A 334 -1.89 6.90 -30.29
C GLY A 334 -2.23 5.44 -30.60
N LEU A 335 -1.23 4.67 -31.05
CA LEU A 335 -1.35 3.22 -31.27
C LEU A 335 -0.43 2.38 -30.38
N ASP A 336 0.48 3.00 -29.65
CA ASP A 336 1.59 2.31 -28.99
C ASP A 336 1.58 2.42 -27.46
N GLY A 337 0.62 3.14 -26.87
CA GLY A 337 0.59 3.36 -25.44
C GLY A 337 1.84 4.04 -24.91
N GLY A 338 2.38 5.00 -25.68
CA GLY A 338 3.56 5.77 -25.29
C GLY A 338 4.86 4.94 -25.26
N GLY A 339 4.80 3.65 -25.61
CA GLY A 339 5.94 2.73 -25.56
C GLY A 339 7.08 3.11 -26.51
N ALA A 340 6.79 3.82 -27.61
CA ALA A 340 7.80 4.31 -28.55
C ALA A 340 8.48 5.61 -28.09
N VAL A 341 7.97 6.29 -27.05
CA VAL A 341 8.67 7.44 -26.45
C VAL A 341 10.02 6.98 -25.88
N ASP A 342 10.05 5.79 -25.28
CA ASP A 342 11.24 5.21 -24.66
C ASP A 342 11.93 4.13 -25.52
N ALA A 343 11.27 3.65 -26.58
CA ALA A 343 11.80 2.63 -27.50
C ALA A 343 11.24 2.80 -28.94
N PRO A 344 11.59 3.89 -29.66
CA PRO A 344 10.95 4.25 -30.93
C PRO A 344 11.07 3.19 -32.02
N ASP A 345 12.17 2.43 -32.02
CA ASP A 345 12.41 1.35 -32.99
C ASP A 345 11.42 0.18 -32.87
N SER A 346 10.71 0.07 -31.72
CA SER A 346 9.73 -0.99 -31.46
C SER A 346 8.29 -0.59 -31.79
N TRP A 347 8.04 0.65 -32.22
CA TRP A 347 6.68 1.19 -32.41
C TRP A 347 5.82 0.31 -33.31
N VAL A 348 6.35 -0.14 -34.45
CA VAL A 348 5.60 -0.96 -35.42
C VAL A 348 5.09 -2.26 -34.80
N GLU A 349 5.91 -2.90 -33.97
CA GLU A 349 5.57 -4.18 -33.32
C GLU A 349 4.50 -4.01 -32.23
N ILE A 350 4.37 -2.81 -31.65
CA ILE A 350 3.34 -2.48 -30.66
C ILE A 350 2.05 -1.99 -31.33
N ALA A 351 2.18 -1.13 -32.34
CA ALA A 351 1.06 -0.48 -33.00
C ALA A 351 0.25 -1.44 -33.90
N LYS A 352 0.90 -2.41 -34.55
CA LYS A 352 0.22 -3.38 -35.43
C LYS A 352 -0.81 -4.23 -34.68
N PRO A 353 -0.48 -4.91 -33.56
CA PRO A 353 -1.46 -5.75 -32.87
C PRO A 353 -2.55 -4.92 -32.18
N MET A 354 -2.24 -3.71 -31.69
CA MET A 354 -3.20 -2.77 -31.12
C MET A 354 -4.27 -2.37 -32.16
N LEU A 355 -3.85 -1.97 -33.36
CA LEU A 355 -4.77 -1.62 -34.44
C LEU A 355 -5.57 -2.83 -34.94
N ALA A 356 -4.93 -3.99 -35.08
CA ALA A 356 -5.59 -5.23 -35.50
C ALA A 356 -6.72 -5.63 -34.54
N MET A 357 -6.45 -5.58 -33.21
CA MET A 357 -7.45 -5.86 -32.18
C MET A 357 -8.71 -4.99 -32.33
N TRP A 358 -8.55 -3.67 -32.54
CA TRP A 358 -9.70 -2.78 -32.70
C TRP A 358 -10.48 -3.02 -33.99
N ILE A 359 -9.76 -3.25 -35.09
CA ILE A 359 -10.32 -3.60 -36.40
C ILE A 359 -11.14 -4.89 -36.32
N ASP A 360 -10.64 -5.91 -35.61
CA ASP A 360 -11.32 -7.19 -35.40
C ASP A 360 -12.52 -7.07 -34.45
N TYR A 361 -12.40 -6.25 -33.42
CA TYR A 361 -13.47 -6.06 -32.44
C TYR A 361 -14.66 -5.31 -33.05
N PHE A 362 -14.42 -4.24 -33.82
CA PHE A 362 -15.45 -3.44 -34.48
C PHE A 362 -15.47 -3.67 -36.01
N PRO A 363 -16.18 -4.70 -36.51
CA PRO A 363 -16.11 -5.11 -37.92
C PRO A 363 -16.68 -4.07 -38.90
N LYS A 364 -17.52 -3.14 -38.42
CA LYS A 364 -18.20 -2.12 -39.25
C LYS A 364 -17.77 -0.68 -38.96
N ALA A 365 -16.79 -0.48 -38.07
CA ALA A 365 -16.29 0.84 -37.75
C ALA A 365 -15.28 1.33 -38.81
N GLU A 366 -15.27 2.65 -38.99
CA GLU A 366 -14.22 3.43 -39.63
C GLU A 366 -13.39 4.11 -38.54
N PHE A 367 -12.08 4.17 -38.77
CA PHE A 367 -11.11 4.63 -37.80
C PHE A 367 -10.38 5.87 -38.33
N THR A 368 -10.23 6.88 -37.48
CA THR A 368 -9.27 7.96 -37.66
C THR A 368 -8.18 7.79 -36.61
N VAL A 369 -6.92 7.67 -37.03
CA VAL A 369 -5.78 7.51 -36.13
C VAL A 369 -4.96 8.79 -36.13
N LEU A 370 -4.68 9.31 -34.93
CA LEU A 370 -3.74 10.40 -34.70
C LEU A 370 -2.53 9.84 -33.96
N ASP A 371 -1.34 9.91 -34.55
CA ASP A 371 -0.12 9.39 -33.91
C ASP A 371 1.08 10.25 -34.31
N ARG A 372 2.15 10.25 -33.52
CA ARG A 372 3.37 11.01 -33.79
C ARG A 372 4.20 10.38 -34.92
N ALA A 373 4.04 9.08 -35.15
CA ALA A 373 4.75 8.38 -36.21
C ALA A 373 4.35 8.94 -37.59
N GLU A 374 5.29 8.91 -38.54
CA GLU A 374 5.08 9.49 -39.86
C GLU A 374 4.04 8.74 -40.72
N LYS A 375 3.79 7.46 -40.43
CA LYS A 375 2.94 6.61 -41.25
C LYS A 375 2.29 5.48 -40.47
N LEU A 376 1.07 5.13 -40.87
CA LEU A 376 0.33 3.96 -40.39
C LEU A 376 1.16 2.67 -40.50
N PRO A 377 1.17 1.80 -39.48
CA PRO A 377 2.07 0.63 -39.46
C PRO A 377 1.64 -0.45 -40.47
N VAL A 378 0.35 -0.53 -40.78
CA VAL A 378 -0.25 -1.44 -41.78
C VAL A 378 -1.39 -0.73 -42.50
N ARG A 379 -1.38 -0.73 -43.83
CA ARG A 379 -2.47 -0.13 -44.63
C ARG A 379 -3.79 -0.88 -44.41
N ASN A 380 -4.84 -0.13 -44.12
CA ASN A 380 -6.20 -0.66 -44.05
C ASN A 380 -7.20 0.36 -44.62
N LYS A 381 -8.14 -0.10 -45.45
CA LYS A 381 -9.15 0.77 -46.10
C LYS A 381 -10.13 1.44 -45.14
N ARG A 382 -10.26 0.93 -43.90
CA ARG A 382 -11.11 1.48 -42.84
C ARG A 382 -10.38 2.46 -41.95
N VAL A 383 -9.11 2.77 -42.23
CA VAL A 383 -8.26 3.60 -41.38
C VAL A 383 -7.77 4.81 -42.16
N THR A 384 -8.18 5.98 -41.71
CA THR A 384 -7.59 7.27 -42.08
C THR A 384 -6.52 7.61 -41.03
N TYR A 385 -5.34 8.01 -41.47
CA TYR A 385 -4.19 8.26 -40.58
C TYR A 385 -3.71 9.70 -40.73
N HIS A 386 -3.46 10.35 -39.60
CA HIS A 386 -2.86 11.68 -39.53
C HIS A 386 -1.70 11.69 -38.55
N GLN A 387 -0.60 12.31 -38.95
CA GLN A 387 0.49 12.60 -38.03
C GLN A 387 0.08 13.78 -37.14
N SER A 388 0.25 13.67 -35.83
CA SER A 388 -0.06 14.74 -34.88
C SER A 388 0.93 14.72 -33.70
N THR A 389 1.34 15.91 -33.26
CA THR A 389 2.17 16.09 -32.06
C THR A 389 1.36 16.16 -30.78
N LEU A 390 0.04 16.43 -30.88
CA LEU A 390 -0.89 16.68 -29.77
C LEU A 390 -0.64 17.98 -28.97
N GLU A 391 0.15 18.90 -29.54
CA GLU A 391 0.54 20.15 -28.89
C GLU A 391 -0.55 21.24 -28.97
N ASP A 392 -1.23 21.35 -30.12
CA ASP A 392 -2.26 22.38 -30.34
C ASP A 392 -3.66 21.77 -30.50
N PRO A 393 -4.63 22.13 -29.64
CA PRO A 393 -6.01 21.65 -29.75
C PRO A 393 -6.69 21.99 -31.09
N GLY A 394 -6.37 23.12 -31.72
CA GLY A 394 -6.93 23.53 -33.00
C GLY A 394 -6.46 22.66 -34.16
N GLU A 395 -5.16 22.33 -34.19
CA GLU A 395 -4.59 21.38 -35.15
C GLU A 395 -5.19 19.98 -34.98
N ILE A 396 -5.29 19.47 -33.74
CA ILE A 396 -5.93 18.17 -33.45
C ILE A 396 -7.38 18.17 -33.97
N ALA A 397 -8.14 19.22 -33.68
CA ALA A 397 -9.54 19.36 -34.10
C ALA A 397 -9.69 19.40 -35.63
N ALA A 398 -8.73 19.96 -36.37
CA ALA A 398 -8.75 20.02 -37.83
C ALA A 398 -8.51 18.65 -38.49
N LEU A 399 -7.73 17.77 -37.85
CA LEU A 399 -7.46 16.41 -38.33
C LEU A 399 -8.67 15.46 -38.21
N VAL A 400 -9.64 15.81 -37.36
CA VAL A 400 -10.87 15.03 -37.15
C VAL A 400 -12.08 15.91 -37.50
N PRO A 401 -12.40 16.09 -38.79
CA PRO A 401 -13.48 16.97 -39.22
C PRO A 401 -14.86 16.42 -38.84
N ASP A 402 -15.01 15.10 -38.87
CA ASP A 402 -16.23 14.36 -38.59
C ASP A 402 -16.40 14.03 -37.10
N ALA A 403 -17.64 14.05 -36.60
CA ALA A 403 -17.94 13.74 -35.20
C ALA A 403 -17.69 12.26 -34.85
N PRO A 404 -16.70 11.90 -34.01
CA PRO A 404 -16.50 10.52 -33.61
C PRO A 404 -17.62 10.05 -32.68
N ASP A 405 -17.93 8.76 -32.71
CA ASP A 405 -18.80 8.10 -31.73
C ASP A 405 -17.99 7.68 -30.48
N ILE A 406 -16.72 7.32 -30.68
CA ILE A 406 -15.80 6.88 -29.63
C ILE A 406 -14.44 7.52 -29.88
N VAL A 407 -13.81 8.03 -28.82
CA VAL A 407 -12.40 8.44 -28.79
C VAL A 407 -11.66 7.59 -27.76
N ILE A 408 -10.51 7.04 -28.14
CA ILE A 408 -9.60 6.30 -27.25
C ILE A 408 -8.23 6.96 -27.32
N ASP A 409 -7.76 7.48 -26.19
CA ASP A 409 -6.50 8.19 -26.04
C ASP A 409 -5.51 7.34 -25.24
N ASP A 410 -4.51 6.81 -25.95
CA ASP A 410 -3.39 6.03 -25.42
C ASP A 410 -2.10 6.44 -26.15
N ALA A 411 -1.89 7.76 -26.28
CA ALA A 411 -0.71 8.32 -26.93
C ALA A 411 0.45 8.48 -25.95
N THR A 412 0.94 9.70 -25.75
CA THR A 412 2.19 9.95 -25.02
C THR A 412 2.09 9.81 -23.50
N HIS A 413 0.89 9.77 -22.94
CA HIS A 413 0.59 9.84 -21.49
C HIS A 413 1.00 11.14 -20.79
N ALA A 414 1.58 12.10 -21.51
CA ALA A 414 1.86 13.41 -20.96
C ALA A 414 0.53 14.15 -20.72
N SER A 415 0.42 14.79 -19.56
CA SER A 415 -0.85 15.34 -19.09
C SER A 415 -1.38 16.43 -20.00
N HIS A 416 -0.52 17.31 -20.51
CA HIS A 416 -0.89 18.39 -21.42
C HIS A 416 -1.39 17.86 -22.77
N HIS A 417 -0.75 16.84 -23.35
CA HIS A 417 -1.22 16.21 -24.57
C HIS A 417 -2.62 15.58 -24.41
N GLN A 418 -2.85 14.83 -23.33
CA GLN A 418 -4.18 14.27 -23.03
C GLN A 418 -5.23 15.37 -22.87
N GLN A 419 -4.89 16.45 -22.16
CA GLN A 419 -5.80 17.57 -21.94
C GLN A 419 -6.09 18.36 -23.23
N ASN A 420 -5.09 18.54 -24.09
CA ASN A 420 -5.25 19.16 -25.40
C ASN A 420 -6.13 18.32 -26.32
N ALA A 421 -5.93 17.00 -26.36
CA ALA A 421 -6.76 16.08 -27.12
C ALA A 421 -8.22 16.09 -26.63
N ILE A 422 -8.45 16.12 -25.31
CA ILE A 422 -9.81 16.26 -24.73
C ILE A 422 -10.46 17.56 -25.18
N ARG A 423 -9.76 18.70 -25.03
CA ARG A 423 -10.26 20.04 -25.43
C ARG A 423 -10.57 20.11 -26.92
N ALA A 424 -9.83 19.39 -27.75
CA ALA A 424 -10.02 19.35 -29.20
C ALA A 424 -11.18 18.44 -29.64
N LEU A 425 -11.25 17.22 -29.09
CA LEU A 425 -12.08 16.15 -29.64
C LEU A 425 -13.40 15.94 -28.86
N PHE A 426 -13.45 16.24 -27.56
CA PHE A 426 -14.70 16.11 -26.79
C PHE A 426 -15.83 17.04 -27.30
N PRO A 427 -15.58 18.31 -27.68
CA PRO A 427 -16.59 19.15 -28.33
C PRO A 427 -17.15 18.55 -29.62
N LYS A 428 -16.35 17.78 -30.36
CA LYS A 428 -16.73 17.13 -31.63
C LYS A 428 -17.40 15.78 -31.46
N LEU A 429 -17.22 15.12 -30.31
CA LEU A 429 -17.81 13.82 -30.01
C LEU A 429 -19.33 13.84 -30.25
N ALA A 430 -19.88 12.79 -30.83
CA ALA A 430 -21.31 12.66 -31.04
C ALA A 430 -22.06 12.61 -29.69
N ASN A 431 -23.32 13.04 -29.67
CA ASN A 431 -24.16 12.94 -28.47
C ASN A 431 -24.32 11.47 -28.07
N GLY A 432 -24.15 11.16 -26.78
CA GLY A 432 -24.06 9.79 -26.28
C GLY A 432 -22.75 9.06 -26.60
N GLY A 433 -21.75 9.76 -27.16
CA GLY A 433 -20.43 9.22 -27.44
C GLY A 433 -19.56 9.06 -26.19
N LEU A 434 -18.49 8.28 -26.33
CA LEU A 434 -17.55 7.95 -25.26
C LEU A 434 -16.14 8.49 -25.56
N TYR A 435 -15.52 9.16 -24.61
CA TYR A 435 -14.10 9.51 -24.61
C TYR A 435 -13.39 8.71 -23.52
N VAL A 436 -12.33 8.01 -23.87
CA VAL A 436 -11.54 7.22 -22.94
C VAL A 436 -10.08 7.65 -22.98
N VAL A 437 -9.45 7.81 -21.82
CA VAL A 437 -8.01 8.04 -21.67
C VAL A 437 -7.38 6.88 -20.90
N GLU A 438 -6.34 6.28 -21.46
CA GLU A 438 -5.52 5.24 -20.86
C GLU A 438 -4.30 5.82 -20.10
N ASP A 439 -3.66 4.95 -19.33
CA ASP A 439 -2.51 5.16 -18.44
C ASP A 439 -2.35 6.54 -17.77
N LEU A 440 -3.25 6.83 -16.84
CA LEU A 440 -3.14 7.99 -15.96
C LEU A 440 -2.08 7.86 -14.84
N ARG A 441 -1.43 6.69 -14.68
CA ARG A 441 -0.59 6.39 -13.50
C ARG A 441 0.79 7.01 -13.56
N THR A 442 1.35 7.09 -14.76
CA THR A 442 2.74 7.45 -15.00
C THR A 442 2.81 8.39 -16.18
N GLN A 443 3.43 9.55 -15.98
CA GLN A 443 3.69 10.53 -17.02
C GLN A 443 5.18 10.42 -17.40
N PRO A 444 5.53 10.41 -18.70
CA PRO A 444 6.92 10.31 -19.13
C PRO A 444 7.69 11.58 -18.76
N ALA A 445 8.78 11.43 -17.99
CA ALA A 445 9.56 12.57 -17.51
C ALA A 445 10.20 13.41 -18.64
N SER A 446 10.41 12.81 -19.83
CA SER A 446 10.99 13.48 -21.00
C SER A 446 10.02 14.41 -21.72
N LEU A 447 8.71 14.21 -21.55
CA LEU A 447 7.68 15.02 -22.21
C LEU A 447 6.83 15.81 -21.21
N GLU A 448 6.69 15.34 -19.97
CA GLU A 448 5.81 15.98 -18.99
C GLU A 448 6.29 17.39 -18.60
N GLU A 449 5.46 18.39 -18.82
CA GLU A 449 5.74 19.76 -18.41
C GLU A 449 5.60 19.94 -16.88
N HIS A 450 6.59 20.58 -16.27
CA HIS A 450 6.56 20.91 -14.85
C HIS A 450 5.58 22.03 -14.53
N GLY A 451 4.78 21.85 -13.48
CA GLY A 451 3.84 22.85 -12.97
C GLY A 451 2.42 22.74 -13.50
N LEU A 452 2.17 21.87 -14.49
CA LEU A 452 0.83 21.54 -14.93
C LEU A 452 0.15 20.53 -14.00
N VAL A 453 -1.18 20.63 -13.91
CA VAL A 453 -2.00 19.67 -13.18
C VAL A 453 -2.09 18.37 -14.00
N LYS A 454 -1.87 17.23 -13.32
CA LYS A 454 -2.00 15.93 -13.97
C LYS A 454 -3.45 15.66 -14.36
N THR A 455 -3.67 15.00 -15.50
CA THR A 455 -5.02 14.69 -16.00
C THR A 455 -5.88 13.98 -14.95
N ALA A 456 -5.33 12.98 -14.23
CA ALA A 456 -6.04 12.32 -13.13
C ALA A 456 -6.46 13.29 -12.01
N ALA A 457 -5.55 14.18 -11.59
CA ALA A 457 -5.82 15.12 -10.52
C ALA A 457 -6.87 16.16 -10.95
N LEU A 458 -6.77 16.65 -12.20
CA LEU A 458 -7.71 17.59 -12.81
C LEU A 458 -9.15 17.02 -12.81
N PHE A 459 -9.32 15.77 -13.27
CA PHE A 459 -10.64 15.14 -13.33
C PHE A 459 -11.16 14.69 -11.97
N ASN A 460 -10.32 14.27 -11.03
CA ASN A 460 -10.75 14.04 -9.65
C ASN A 460 -11.23 15.35 -8.99
N GLY A 461 -10.54 16.46 -9.24
CA GLY A 461 -10.97 17.79 -8.78
C GLY A 461 -12.35 18.18 -9.36
N TYR A 462 -12.58 17.92 -10.65
CA TYR A 462 -13.90 18.12 -11.27
C TYR A 462 -14.98 17.21 -10.67
N LEU A 463 -14.68 15.94 -10.40
CA LEU A 463 -15.63 15.02 -9.78
C LEU A 463 -16.04 15.45 -8.37
N ASP A 464 -15.14 16.10 -7.63
CA ASP A 464 -15.41 16.64 -6.29
C ASP A 464 -16.13 18.00 -6.34
N ALA A 465 -15.65 18.93 -7.17
CA ALA A 465 -16.10 20.33 -7.17
C ALA A 465 -17.17 20.66 -8.23
N GLY A 466 -17.34 19.83 -9.25
CA GLY A 466 -18.23 20.08 -10.39
C GLY A 466 -17.73 21.13 -11.39
N VAL A 467 -16.49 21.62 -11.22
CA VAL A 467 -15.81 22.60 -12.08
C VAL A 467 -14.33 22.21 -12.24
N PHE A 468 -13.72 22.57 -13.36
CA PHE A 468 -12.30 22.37 -13.60
C PHE A 468 -11.48 23.55 -13.05
N ASP A 469 -10.40 23.22 -12.36
CA ASP A 469 -9.37 24.19 -11.97
C ASP A 469 -8.05 23.82 -12.67
N HIS A 470 -7.52 24.77 -13.43
CA HIS A 470 -6.36 24.57 -14.28
C HIS A 470 -5.51 25.85 -14.28
N PRO A 471 -4.16 25.78 -14.19
CA PRO A 471 -3.30 26.95 -14.10
C PRO A 471 -3.29 27.83 -15.37
N ASP A 472 -3.49 27.23 -16.54
CA ASP A 472 -3.76 27.96 -17.78
C ASP A 472 -5.25 28.37 -17.82
N GLU A 473 -5.50 29.68 -17.79
CA GLU A 473 -6.85 30.27 -17.78
C GLU A 473 -7.66 30.00 -19.05
N LYS A 474 -7.00 29.89 -20.23
CA LYS A 474 -7.69 29.55 -21.48
C LYS A 474 -8.14 28.10 -21.44
N ALA A 475 -7.26 27.18 -21.05
CA ALA A 475 -7.60 25.78 -20.89
C ALA A 475 -8.69 25.59 -19.81
N LYS A 476 -8.60 26.32 -18.70
CA LYS A 476 -9.63 26.33 -17.65
C LYS A 476 -11.00 26.76 -18.19
N ALA A 477 -11.05 27.84 -18.97
CA ALA A 477 -12.30 28.33 -19.55
C ALA A 477 -12.92 27.31 -20.52
N GLU A 478 -12.11 26.74 -21.42
CA GLU A 478 -12.58 25.74 -22.38
C GLU A 478 -13.04 24.44 -21.70
N LEU A 479 -12.29 23.94 -20.71
CA LEU A 479 -12.70 22.77 -19.92
C LEU A 479 -14.01 23.00 -19.17
N ASN A 480 -14.20 24.20 -18.62
CA ASN A 480 -15.43 24.56 -17.93
C ASN A 480 -16.62 24.85 -18.85
N ASP A 481 -16.37 25.15 -20.12
CA ASP A 481 -17.40 25.21 -21.16
C ASP A 481 -17.88 23.78 -21.50
N ILE A 482 -16.96 22.88 -21.84
CA ILE A 482 -17.31 21.50 -22.24
C ILE A 482 -17.90 20.67 -21.10
N ARG A 483 -17.67 21.02 -19.83
CA ARG A 483 -18.24 20.26 -18.69
C ARG A 483 -19.77 20.24 -18.73
N ALA A 484 -20.40 21.25 -19.33
CA ALA A 484 -21.85 21.32 -19.47
C ALA A 484 -22.41 20.17 -20.34
N ASP A 485 -21.59 19.64 -21.24
CA ASP A 485 -21.90 18.52 -22.12
C ASP A 485 -21.51 17.15 -21.53
N ILE A 486 -20.85 17.12 -20.36
CA ILE A 486 -20.52 15.86 -19.70
C ILE A 486 -21.79 15.33 -19.00
N SER A 487 -22.21 14.11 -19.34
CA SER A 487 -23.29 13.41 -18.64
C SER A 487 -22.76 12.36 -17.66
N GLY A 488 -21.54 11.88 -17.84
CA GLY A 488 -20.89 10.91 -16.96
C GLY A 488 -19.38 11.02 -17.04
N CYS A 489 -18.71 10.88 -15.91
CA CYS A 489 -17.26 10.92 -15.82
C CYS A 489 -16.80 9.97 -14.71
N PHE A 490 -15.84 9.09 -15.01
CA PHE A 490 -15.32 8.12 -14.06
C PHE A 490 -13.81 7.99 -14.19
N VAL A 491 -13.12 8.03 -13.06
CA VAL A 491 -11.69 7.71 -12.94
C VAL A 491 -11.56 6.34 -12.25
N PHE A 492 -10.96 5.38 -12.96
CA PHE A 492 -10.80 4.01 -12.50
C PHE A 492 -9.37 3.71 -12.06
N GLN A 493 -9.24 3.03 -10.94
CA GLN A 493 -7.95 2.60 -10.39
C GLN A 493 -7.42 1.36 -11.10
N ALA A 494 -6.11 1.16 -11.02
CA ALA A 494 -5.45 0.07 -11.72
C ALA A 494 -6.04 -1.30 -11.36
N ALA A 495 -6.28 -2.14 -12.37
CA ALA A 495 -6.95 -3.44 -12.21
C ALA A 495 -8.30 -3.36 -11.47
N PHE A 496 -8.95 -2.19 -11.47
CA PHE A 496 -10.21 -1.87 -10.80
C PHE A 496 -10.18 -2.09 -9.28
N GLN A 497 -9.00 -1.90 -8.66
CA GLN A 497 -8.79 -2.04 -7.22
C GLN A 497 -8.67 -0.66 -6.56
N LYS A 498 -9.62 -0.30 -5.69
CA LYS A 498 -9.74 1.05 -5.07
C LYS A 498 -8.46 1.57 -4.41
N GLN A 499 -7.62 0.69 -3.87
CA GLN A 499 -6.36 1.06 -3.20
C GLN A 499 -5.18 1.30 -4.16
N ARG A 500 -5.35 1.07 -5.46
CA ARG A 500 -4.32 1.32 -6.47
C ARG A 500 -4.48 2.72 -7.06
N ARG A 501 -3.47 3.18 -7.80
CA ARG A 501 -3.48 4.48 -8.47
C ARG A 501 -4.47 4.52 -9.62
N ASP A 502 -4.96 5.72 -9.93
CA ASP A 502 -5.81 6.01 -11.08
C ASP A 502 -5.10 5.64 -12.39
N GLN A 503 -5.83 4.96 -13.28
CA GLN A 503 -5.27 4.40 -14.50
C GLN A 503 -6.06 4.77 -15.75
N MET A 504 -7.37 4.97 -15.65
CA MET A 504 -8.22 5.14 -16.82
C MET A 504 -9.32 6.16 -16.53
N LEU A 505 -9.58 7.06 -17.48
CA LEU A 505 -10.68 8.03 -17.43
C LEU A 505 -11.68 7.68 -18.51
N VAL A 506 -12.97 7.72 -18.17
CA VAL A 506 -14.08 7.58 -19.12
C VAL A 506 -14.99 8.78 -18.98
N ILE A 507 -15.25 9.48 -20.08
CA ILE A 507 -16.17 10.62 -20.18
C ILE A 507 -17.27 10.25 -21.18
N HIS A 508 -18.51 10.46 -20.79
CA HIS A 508 -19.68 10.28 -21.64
C HIS A 508 -20.31 11.64 -21.94
N LYS A 509 -20.63 11.87 -23.21
CA LYS A 509 -21.25 13.13 -23.67
C LYS A 509 -22.77 13.03 -23.66
N ARG A 510 -23.41 14.16 -23.31
CA ARG A 510 -24.87 14.33 -23.28
C ARG A 510 -25.55 14.06 -24.61
#